data_AF-M1ARG1-F1
#
_entry.id   AF-M1ARG1-F1
#
_cell.length_a   1.000
_cell.length_b   1.000
_cell.length_c   1.000
_cell.angle_alpha   90.00
_cell.angle_beta   90.00
_cell.angle_gamma   90.00
#
_symmetry.space_group_name_H-M   'P 1'
#
loop_
_entity.id
_entity.type
_entity.pdbx_description
1 polymer ?
#
loop_
_entity_poly.entity_id
_entity_poly.type
_entity_poly.pdbx_seq_one_letter_code
_entity_poly.pdbx_strand_id
1 'polypeptide(L)'
;MSATFDTKKYCRQTLVGGNYGLLNTTTFHPNPDYYGALLWHRLMGRNVLSTQFQGMKKLRSYAHCSKSSEGITLMLINMHGSKTVNINLSVTLANTNESSMLLQVTNDQNPRHGIEREEYHLTAKDGDLHSQTVLLNGKELNVDHFGRIPLLKPIRVNPSDPISIAPLSIVFVHIPTIQVPACNMSTRENM
;
A
#
# COMPACT_ATOMS: atom_id res chain seq x y z
N MET A 1 8.78 4.96 -9.05
CA MET A 1 7.69 4.23 -9.70
C MET A 1 7.24 5.07 -10.89
N SER A 2 6.81 4.51 -12.01
CA SER A 2 6.49 5.29 -13.22
C SER A 2 5.48 6.43 -12.98
N ALA A 3 4.54 6.25 -12.06
CA ALA A 3 3.58 7.28 -11.65
C ALA A 3 4.23 8.58 -11.13
N THR A 4 5.40 8.51 -10.48
CA THR A 4 6.13 9.70 -9.99
C THR A 4 6.75 10.52 -11.13
N PHE A 5 6.80 9.96 -12.33
CA PHE A 5 7.29 10.60 -13.56
C PHE A 5 6.15 10.84 -14.55
N ASP A 6 4.94 11.06 -14.04
CA ASP A 6 3.74 11.38 -14.80
C ASP A 6 3.30 10.35 -15.86
N THR A 7 3.76 9.11 -15.72
CA THR A 7 3.30 8.01 -16.59
C THR A 7 1.82 7.72 -16.34
N LYS A 8 0.97 7.97 -17.33
CA LYS A 8 -0.49 7.88 -17.20
C LYS A 8 -1.05 6.47 -17.21
N LYS A 9 -0.35 5.54 -17.85
CA LYS A 9 -0.78 4.14 -18.04
C LYS A 9 0.42 3.20 -17.95
N TYR A 10 0.20 2.03 -17.37
CA TYR A 10 1.17 0.95 -17.32
C TYR A 10 0.47 -0.33 -17.75
N CYS A 11 0.98 -0.96 -18.80
CA CYS A 11 0.46 -2.23 -19.31
C CYS A 11 1.40 -3.36 -18.88
N ARG A 12 0.95 -4.20 -17.95
CA ARG A 12 1.71 -5.35 -17.49
C ARG A 12 1.67 -6.46 -18.55
N GLN A 13 2.81 -6.73 -19.17
CA GLN A 13 2.99 -7.94 -19.95
C GLN A 13 3.32 -9.10 -18.99
N THR A 14 2.55 -10.20 -18.93
CA THR A 14 1.24 -10.47 -19.53
C THR A 14 0.24 -10.86 -18.44
N LEU A 15 -1.06 -10.85 -18.75
CA LEU A 15 -2.05 -11.45 -17.86
C LEU A 15 -1.84 -12.96 -17.75
N VAL A 16 -1.68 -13.65 -18.88
CA VAL A 16 -1.39 -15.10 -18.97
C VAL A 16 -0.35 -15.33 -20.05
N GLY A 17 0.57 -16.27 -19.81
CA GLY A 17 1.62 -16.66 -20.74
C GLY A 17 3.03 -16.30 -20.26
N GLY A 18 4.02 -17.09 -20.69
CA GLY A 18 5.41 -16.94 -20.24
C GLY A 18 5.60 -17.13 -18.72
N ASN A 19 6.84 -16.98 -18.26
CA ASN A 19 7.20 -17.16 -16.85
C ASN A 19 6.93 -15.91 -15.99
N TYR A 20 6.41 -14.84 -16.59
CA TYR A 20 6.15 -13.54 -15.97
C TYR A 20 4.66 -13.15 -15.99
N GLY A 21 3.78 -14.08 -16.38
CA GLY A 21 2.34 -13.89 -16.38
C GLY A 21 1.79 -13.64 -14.97
N LEU A 22 0.75 -12.82 -14.85
CA LEU A 22 0.06 -12.62 -13.57
C LEU A 22 -0.72 -13.85 -13.12
N LEU A 23 -1.16 -14.69 -14.06
CA LEU A 23 -1.80 -15.97 -13.78
C LEU A 23 -0.92 -17.13 -14.26
N ASN A 24 -0.95 -18.22 -13.52
CA ASN A 24 -0.37 -19.48 -13.92
C ASN A 24 -1.01 -19.97 -15.23
N THR A 25 -0.20 -20.43 -16.18
CA THR A 25 -0.66 -20.80 -17.53
C THR A 25 -1.51 -22.06 -17.58
N THR A 26 -1.42 -22.91 -16.56
CA THR A 26 -2.12 -24.19 -16.51
C THR A 26 -3.34 -24.13 -15.60
N THR A 27 -3.17 -23.58 -14.40
CA THR A 27 -4.23 -23.54 -13.38
C THR A 27 -5.06 -22.26 -13.41
N PHE A 28 -4.58 -21.22 -14.10
CA PHE A 28 -5.10 -19.85 -14.03
C PHE A 28 -5.13 -19.25 -12.62
N HIS A 29 -4.47 -19.89 -11.65
CA HIS A 29 -4.33 -19.34 -10.31
C HIS A 29 -3.41 -18.10 -10.34
N PRO A 30 -3.67 -17.10 -9.50
CA PRO A 30 -2.81 -15.92 -9.41
C PRO A 30 -1.38 -16.25 -8.98
N ASN A 31 -0.41 -15.74 -9.72
CA ASN A 31 0.99 -15.69 -9.28
C ASN A 31 1.21 -14.52 -8.29
N PRO A 32 2.31 -14.50 -7.53
CA PRO A 32 2.56 -13.47 -6.51
C PRO A 32 2.32 -12.02 -6.95
N ASP A 33 2.77 -11.65 -8.15
CA ASP A 33 2.63 -10.30 -8.70
C ASP A 33 1.17 -9.84 -8.86
N TYR A 34 0.24 -10.77 -9.05
CA TYR A 34 -1.19 -10.45 -9.16
C TYR A 34 -1.71 -9.80 -7.88
N TYR A 35 -1.31 -10.29 -6.70
CA TYR A 35 -1.79 -9.77 -5.43
C TYR A 35 -1.27 -8.36 -5.15
N GLY A 36 -0.01 -8.09 -5.51
CA GLY A 36 0.55 -6.74 -5.47
C GLY A 36 -0.20 -5.79 -6.42
N ALA A 37 -0.47 -6.23 -7.65
CA ALA A 37 -1.25 -5.45 -8.63
C ALA A 37 -2.71 -5.23 -8.18
N LEU A 38 -3.32 -6.21 -7.53
CA LEU A 38 -4.69 -6.14 -7.04
C LEU A 38 -4.82 -5.15 -5.88
N LEU A 39 -3.90 -5.19 -4.90
CA LEU A 39 -3.87 -4.20 -3.81
C LEU A 39 -3.58 -2.80 -4.35
N TRP A 40 -2.62 -2.67 -5.26
CA TRP A 40 -2.39 -1.42 -5.98
C TRP A 40 -3.67 -0.89 -6.62
N HIS A 41 -4.36 -1.73 -7.40
CA HIS A 41 -5.60 -1.37 -8.06
C HIS A 41 -6.70 -0.95 -7.07
N ARG A 42 -6.81 -1.61 -5.91
CA ARG A 42 -7.87 -1.33 -4.93
C ARG A 42 -7.59 -0.09 -4.09
N LEU A 43 -6.34 0.16 -3.73
CA LEU A 43 -5.99 1.14 -2.69
C LEU A 43 -5.38 2.44 -3.23
N MET A 44 -4.57 2.37 -4.30
CA MET A 44 -3.81 3.52 -4.81
C MET A 44 -4.66 4.34 -5.78
N GLY A 45 -4.89 5.61 -5.45
CA GLY A 45 -5.64 6.54 -6.28
C GLY A 45 -4.82 7.13 -7.43
N ARG A 46 -5.44 8.04 -8.19
CA ARG A 46 -4.82 8.65 -9.39
C ARG A 46 -3.83 9.78 -9.07
N ASN A 47 -4.08 10.50 -7.98
CA ASN A 47 -3.26 11.65 -7.60
C ASN A 47 -2.02 11.15 -6.84
N VAL A 48 -0.85 11.41 -7.42
CA VAL A 48 0.45 11.00 -6.87
C VAL A 48 0.92 12.06 -5.89
N LEU A 49 1.41 11.64 -4.72
CA LEU A 49 1.96 12.51 -3.70
C LEU A 49 3.48 12.32 -3.66
N SER A 50 4.20 13.41 -3.35
CA SER A 50 5.64 13.35 -3.15
C SER A 50 5.97 12.65 -1.83
N THR A 51 7.00 11.81 -1.83
CA THR A 51 7.51 11.14 -0.64
C THR A 51 8.99 11.40 -0.51
N GLN A 52 9.44 11.70 0.71
CA GLN A 52 10.85 11.72 1.06
C GLN A 52 11.09 10.70 2.16
N PHE A 53 12.21 10.01 2.10
CA PHE A 53 12.60 9.05 3.12
C PHE A 53 13.96 9.45 3.70
N GLN A 54 14.01 9.62 5.01
CA GLN A 54 15.24 9.83 5.77
C GLN A 54 15.60 8.52 6.45
N GLY A 55 16.69 7.88 6.01
CA GLY A 55 17.14 6.62 6.61
C GLY A 55 17.83 5.68 5.62
N MET A 56 17.54 4.39 5.76
CA MET A 56 18.20 3.33 4.98
C MET A 56 17.90 3.37 3.47
N LYS A 57 18.95 3.30 2.65
CA LYS A 57 18.84 3.24 1.18
C LYS A 57 18.07 2.02 0.62
N LYS A 58 17.82 1.00 1.45
CA LYS A 58 17.10 -0.24 1.06
C LYS A 58 15.58 -0.15 1.24
N LEU A 59 15.06 1.02 1.59
CA LEU A 59 13.62 1.25 1.62
C LEU A 59 13.20 2.11 0.42
N ARG A 60 12.05 1.80 -0.17
CA ARG A 60 11.37 2.66 -1.15
C ARG A 60 9.98 2.99 -0.64
N SER A 61 9.57 4.24 -0.80
CA SER A 61 8.24 4.73 -0.45
C SER A 61 7.58 5.38 -1.66
N TYR A 62 6.26 5.20 -1.75
CA TYR A 62 5.39 5.82 -2.73
C TYR A 62 4.08 6.19 -2.02
N ALA A 63 3.49 7.32 -2.37
CA ALA A 63 2.24 7.79 -1.77
C ALA A 63 1.29 8.30 -2.84
N HIS A 64 0.02 7.96 -2.69
CA HIS A 64 -1.06 8.43 -3.54
C HIS A 64 -2.22 8.86 -2.63
N CYS A 65 -3.11 9.70 -3.16
CA CYS A 65 -4.44 9.81 -2.56
C CYS A 65 -5.13 8.45 -2.56
N SER A 66 -5.97 8.19 -1.56
CA SER A 66 -6.77 6.96 -1.50
C SER A 66 -7.73 6.87 -2.68
N LYS A 67 -7.93 5.66 -3.23
CA LYS A 67 -8.75 5.45 -4.42
C LYS A 67 -10.25 5.65 -4.14
N SER A 68 -10.75 4.93 -3.14
CA SER A 68 -12.19 4.74 -2.87
C SER A 68 -12.62 5.25 -1.49
N SER A 69 -11.76 5.99 -0.82
CA SER A 69 -11.93 6.54 0.52
C SER A 69 -11.19 7.86 0.62
N GLU A 70 -11.40 8.57 1.71
CA GLU A 70 -10.60 9.74 2.05
C GLU A 70 -9.18 9.35 2.47
N GLY A 71 -8.34 10.37 2.61
CA GLY A 71 -6.98 10.21 3.08
C GLY A 71 -5.98 9.79 2.00
N ILE A 72 -4.90 9.15 2.44
CA ILE A 72 -3.79 8.73 1.60
C ILE A 72 -3.53 7.22 1.72
N THR A 73 -2.93 6.67 0.66
CA THR A 73 -2.39 5.31 0.66
C THR A 73 -0.89 5.36 0.37
N LEU A 74 -0.10 4.70 1.21
CA LEU A 74 1.33 4.48 1.02
C LEU A 74 1.58 3.07 0.49
N MET A 75 2.62 2.91 -0.34
CA MET A 75 3.24 1.64 -0.65
C MET A 75 4.71 1.70 -0.26
N LEU A 76 5.12 0.83 0.65
CA LEU A 76 6.48 0.80 1.20
C LEU A 76 7.11 -0.55 0.86
N ILE A 77 8.34 -0.54 0.37
CA ILE A 77 9.10 -1.73 -0.02
C ILE A 77 10.37 -1.79 0.82
N ASN A 78 10.51 -2.83 1.62
CA ASN A 78 11.75 -3.12 2.35
C ASN A 78 12.58 -4.15 1.58
N MET A 79 13.72 -3.72 1.04
CA MET A 79 14.68 -4.58 0.34
C MET A 79 15.84 -5.00 1.25
N HIS A 80 15.74 -4.77 2.56
CA HIS A 80 16.73 -5.26 3.51
C HIS A 80 16.54 -6.76 3.75
N GLY A 81 17.61 -7.54 3.60
CA GLY A 81 17.56 -9.02 3.64
C GLY A 81 17.13 -9.64 4.96
N SER A 82 17.42 -8.96 6.08
CA SER A 82 17.24 -9.55 7.42
C SER A 82 16.69 -8.60 8.48
N LYS A 83 16.40 -7.33 8.16
CA LYS A 83 16.00 -6.33 9.16
C LYS A 83 14.59 -5.84 8.92
N THR A 84 13.78 -5.95 9.96
CA THR A 84 12.53 -5.21 10.08
C THR A 84 12.83 -3.73 10.23
N VAL A 85 12.04 -2.89 9.57
CA VAL A 85 12.18 -1.42 9.62
C VAL A 85 10.94 -0.82 10.23
N ASN A 86 11.11 0.00 11.26
CA ASN A 86 10.03 0.77 11.86
C ASN A 86 10.10 2.20 11.32
N ILE A 87 8.98 2.69 10.79
CA ILE A 87 8.89 4.01 10.16
C ILE A 87 7.88 4.86 10.92
N ASN A 88 8.30 6.08 11.26
CA ASN A 88 7.38 7.11 11.71
C ASN A 88 7.02 7.98 10.51
N LEU A 89 5.73 8.28 10.37
CA LEU A 89 5.22 9.10 9.28
C LEU A 89 5.07 10.54 9.73
N SER A 90 5.56 11.47 8.92
CA SER A 90 5.25 12.90 9.03
C SER A 90 4.70 13.41 7.71
N VAL A 91 3.77 14.37 7.78
CA VAL A 91 3.16 15.00 6.62
C VAL A 91 3.50 16.48 6.64
N THR A 92 4.01 16.99 5.52
CA THR A 92 4.34 18.40 5.34
C THR A 92 3.54 18.94 4.17
N LEU A 93 2.81 20.03 4.39
CA LEU A 93 2.12 20.77 3.33
C LEU A 93 3.09 21.80 2.75
N ALA A 94 3.31 21.77 1.43
CA ALA A 94 4.11 22.78 0.77
C ALA A 94 3.38 24.14 0.88
N ASN A 95 4.11 25.18 1.26
CA ASN A 95 3.67 26.59 1.36
C ASN A 95 2.99 27.03 2.67
N THR A 96 2.96 26.20 3.71
CA THR A 96 2.65 26.67 5.06
C THR A 96 3.95 26.75 5.86
N ASN A 97 4.24 27.90 6.47
CA ASN A 97 5.26 28.03 7.53
C ASN A 97 4.87 27.26 8.81
N GLU A 98 3.80 26.47 8.75
CA GLU A 98 3.26 25.69 9.84
C GLU A 98 3.79 24.26 9.80
N SER A 99 4.24 23.86 10.98
CA SER A 99 4.91 22.62 11.32
C SER A 99 4.17 21.38 10.80
N SER A 100 4.92 20.31 10.55
CA SER A 100 4.39 19.00 10.18
C SER A 100 3.08 18.71 10.91
N MET A 101 2.00 18.39 10.19
CA MET A 101 0.89 17.69 10.83
C MET A 101 1.44 16.30 11.17
N LEU A 102 2.03 16.18 12.37
CA LEU A 102 1.92 14.94 13.11
C LEU A 102 0.44 14.61 13.10
N LEU A 103 0.09 13.41 12.66
CA LEU A 103 -1.26 12.85 12.68
C LEU A 103 -2.04 13.45 13.85
N GLN A 104 -2.80 14.53 13.59
CA GLN A 104 -3.68 15.09 14.60
C GLN A 104 -4.80 14.09 14.63
N VAL A 105 -4.66 13.09 15.50
CA VAL A 105 -5.79 12.34 16.02
C VAL A 105 -6.68 13.43 16.59
N THR A 106 -7.68 13.84 15.82
CA THR A 106 -8.72 14.72 16.34
C THR A 106 -9.26 13.97 17.55
N ASN A 107 -9.11 14.57 18.73
CA ASN A 107 -9.78 14.12 19.95
C ASN A 107 -11.28 14.37 19.76
N ASP A 108 -11.88 13.67 18.80
CA ASP A 108 -13.31 13.63 18.64
C ASP A 108 -13.80 12.74 19.79
N GLN A 109 -14.46 13.35 20.77
CA GLN A 109 -15.00 12.70 21.97
C GLN A 109 -16.15 11.73 21.66
N ASN A 110 -16.19 11.19 20.43
CA ASN A 110 -17.17 10.23 19.98
C ASN A 110 -16.49 8.86 19.77
N PRO A 111 -16.51 7.96 20.76
CA PRO A 111 -15.76 6.70 20.76
C PRO A 111 -16.31 5.65 19.77
N ARG A 112 -17.10 6.06 18.76
CA ARG A 112 -17.86 5.15 17.90
C ARG A 112 -17.26 4.84 16.53
N HIS A 113 -16.15 5.45 16.12
CA HIS A 113 -15.34 4.98 15.00
C HIS A 113 -13.89 5.41 15.25
N GLY A 114 -13.10 4.60 15.97
CA GLY A 114 -11.65 4.78 15.98
C GLY A 114 -11.17 4.67 14.54
N ILE A 115 -10.80 5.79 13.92
CA ILE A 115 -10.33 5.80 12.54
C ILE A 115 -8.91 5.21 12.55
N GLU A 116 -8.84 3.90 12.41
CA GLU A 116 -7.60 3.14 12.44
C GLU A 116 -6.89 3.19 11.09
N ARG A 117 -5.56 3.14 11.13
CA ARG A 117 -4.73 2.90 9.94
C ARG A 117 -4.89 1.43 9.54
N GLU A 118 -5.09 1.20 8.26
CA GLU A 118 -5.22 -0.15 7.70
C GLU A 118 -3.94 -0.58 6.99
N GLU A 119 -3.41 -1.75 7.31
CA GLU A 119 -2.18 -2.27 6.72
C GLU A 119 -2.36 -3.63 6.04
N TYR A 120 -1.68 -3.77 4.90
CA TYR A 120 -1.70 -4.95 4.05
C TYR A 120 -0.26 -5.37 3.77
N HIS A 121 0.27 -6.21 4.64
CA HIS A 121 1.64 -6.74 4.57
C HIS A 121 1.67 -7.95 3.65
N LEU A 122 2.42 -7.84 2.56
CA LEU A 122 2.68 -8.94 1.63
C LEU A 122 4.07 -9.52 1.91
N THR A 123 4.10 -10.80 2.27
CA THR A 123 5.33 -11.56 2.48
C THR A 123 5.31 -12.86 1.68
N ALA A 124 6.49 -13.38 1.35
CA ALA A 124 6.60 -14.70 0.77
C ALA A 124 6.50 -15.78 1.85
N LYS A 125 5.92 -16.93 1.51
CA LYS A 125 5.81 -18.06 2.43
C LYS A 125 7.18 -18.52 2.92
N ASP A 126 7.29 -18.70 4.23
CA ASP A 126 8.52 -19.09 4.93
C ASP A 126 9.73 -18.17 4.67
N GLY A 127 9.49 -16.95 4.16
CA GLY A 127 10.55 -16.03 3.75
C GLY A 127 11.24 -16.40 2.43
N ASP A 128 10.75 -17.42 1.72
CA ASP A 128 11.30 -17.85 0.44
C ASP A 128 10.80 -16.97 -0.71
N LEU A 129 11.68 -16.13 -1.26
CA LEU A 129 11.37 -15.25 -2.38
C LEU A 129 11.05 -15.98 -3.70
N HIS A 130 11.35 -17.28 -3.80
CA HIS A 130 10.96 -18.11 -4.94
C HIS A 130 9.57 -18.75 -4.79
N SER A 131 8.97 -18.65 -3.60
CA SER A 131 7.65 -19.19 -3.33
C SER A 131 6.58 -18.56 -4.23
N GLN A 132 5.69 -19.40 -4.74
CA GLN A 132 4.50 -18.95 -5.46
C GLN A 132 3.34 -18.61 -4.51
N THR A 133 3.53 -18.78 -3.20
CA THR A 133 2.52 -18.48 -2.18
C THR A 133 2.84 -17.15 -1.50
N VAL A 134 1.89 -16.23 -1.56
CA VAL A 134 1.95 -14.93 -0.88
C VAL A 134 1.08 -14.99 0.38
N LEU A 135 1.57 -14.39 1.45
CA LEU A 135 0.80 -14.17 2.66
C LEU A 135 0.38 -12.71 2.72
N LEU A 136 -0.90 -12.47 3.03
CA LEU A 136 -1.41 -11.19 3.47
C LEU A 136 -1.53 -11.20 4.98
N ASN A 137 -0.80 -10.33 5.66
CA ASN A 137 -0.85 -10.20 7.12
C ASN A 137 -0.64 -11.55 7.82
N GLY A 138 0.31 -12.35 7.32
CA GLY A 138 0.63 -13.68 7.85
C GLY A 138 -0.36 -14.79 7.47
N LYS A 139 -1.35 -14.55 6.60
CA LYS A 139 -2.29 -15.57 6.11
C LYS A 139 -2.11 -15.80 4.62
N GLU A 140 -1.98 -17.05 4.21
CA GLU A 140 -1.85 -17.41 2.79
C GLU A 140 -3.03 -16.91 1.96
N LEU A 141 -2.72 -16.32 0.82
CA LEU A 141 -3.70 -15.94 -0.19
C LEU A 141 -3.85 -17.07 -1.20
N ASN A 142 -4.94 -17.81 -1.05
CA ASN A 142 -5.34 -18.87 -1.97
C ASN A 142 -6.73 -18.58 -2.52
N VAL A 143 -6.93 -18.88 -3.80
CA VAL A 143 -8.26 -18.87 -4.39
C VAL A 143 -9.08 -20.05 -3.88
N ASP A 144 -10.39 -19.90 -3.82
CA ASP A 144 -11.27 -21.03 -3.51
C ASP A 144 -11.44 -21.98 -4.70
N HIS A 145 -12.24 -23.04 -4.51
CA HIS A 145 -12.51 -24.03 -5.56
C HIS A 145 -13.12 -23.44 -6.84
N PHE A 146 -13.73 -22.25 -6.76
CA PHE A 146 -14.30 -21.54 -7.90
C PHE A 146 -13.33 -20.50 -8.51
N GLY A 147 -12.08 -20.46 -8.06
CA GLY A 147 -11.09 -19.48 -8.50
C GLY A 147 -11.33 -18.07 -7.95
N ARG A 148 -12.20 -17.92 -6.93
CA ARG A 148 -12.51 -16.60 -6.37
C ARG A 148 -11.38 -16.13 -5.47
N ILE A 149 -10.96 -14.88 -5.66
CA ILE A 149 -9.96 -14.23 -4.82
C ILE A 149 -10.56 -14.02 -3.41
N PRO A 150 -9.85 -14.39 -2.32
CA PRO A 150 -10.33 -14.15 -0.97
C PRO A 150 -10.43 -12.65 -0.67
N LEU A 151 -11.22 -12.31 0.34
CA LEU A 151 -11.26 -10.93 0.82
C LEU A 151 -9.88 -10.55 1.39
N LEU A 152 -9.30 -9.47 0.86
CA LEU A 152 -8.04 -8.94 1.34
C LEU A 152 -8.32 -8.11 2.60
N LYS A 153 -8.24 -8.73 3.78
CA LYS A 153 -8.54 -8.07 5.05
C LYS A 153 -7.29 -7.34 5.57
N PRO A 154 -7.38 -6.03 5.90
CA PRO A 154 -6.29 -5.35 6.56
C PRO A 154 -6.13 -5.82 8.00
N ILE A 155 -4.96 -5.55 8.57
CA ILE A 155 -4.84 -5.35 10.01
C ILE A 155 -5.10 -3.87 10.29
N ARG A 156 -5.73 -3.59 11.43
CA ARG A 156 -5.97 -2.23 11.87
C ARG A 156 -5.03 -1.89 13.01
N VAL A 157 -4.38 -0.74 12.89
CA VAL A 157 -3.30 -0.32 13.78
C VAL A 157 -3.56 1.11 14.21
N ASN A 158 -3.15 1.47 15.42
CA ASN A 158 -3.22 2.84 15.87
C ASN A 158 -2.41 3.74 14.91
N PRO A 159 -2.93 4.90 14.47
CA PRO A 159 -2.19 5.83 13.62
C PRO A 159 -0.86 6.29 14.23
N SER A 160 -0.76 6.40 15.57
CA SER A 160 0.45 6.85 16.26
C SER A 160 1.55 5.80 16.33
N ASP A 161 1.24 4.52 16.13
CA ASP A 161 2.23 3.45 16.18
C ASP A 161 3.16 3.51 14.95
N PRO A 162 4.46 3.17 15.08
CA PRO A 162 5.34 3.05 13.92
C PRO A 162 4.84 2.02 12.90
N ILE A 163 5.08 2.25 11.60
CA ILE A 163 4.84 1.26 10.55
C ILE A 163 5.97 0.24 10.59
N SER A 164 5.71 -1.01 10.97
CA SER A 164 6.72 -2.06 11.02
C SER A 164 6.72 -2.87 9.72
N ILE A 165 7.85 -2.90 9.01
CA ILE A 165 7.95 -3.54 7.69
C ILE A 165 8.96 -4.68 7.75
N ALA A 166 8.48 -5.90 7.53
CA ALA A 166 9.31 -7.11 7.54
C ALA A 166 10.45 -7.06 6.49
N PRO A 167 11.54 -7.83 6.66
CA PRO A 167 12.58 -7.97 5.64
C PRO A 167 12.00 -8.43 4.30
N LEU A 168 12.57 -7.96 3.18
CA LEU A 168 12.23 -8.39 1.82
C LEU A 168 10.70 -8.44 1.54
N SER A 169 9.98 -7.41 1.96
CA SER A 169 8.52 -7.38 1.93
C SER A 169 7.96 -6.06 1.37
N ILE A 170 6.66 -6.07 1.10
CA ILE A 170 5.89 -4.92 0.65
C ILE A 170 4.73 -4.70 1.61
N VAL A 171 4.46 -3.46 2.00
CA VAL A 171 3.24 -3.10 2.73
C VAL A 171 2.49 -1.99 2.01
N PHE A 172 1.17 -2.16 1.90
CA PHE A 172 0.26 -1.05 1.60
C PHE A 172 -0.35 -0.54 2.90
N VAL A 173 -0.37 0.77 3.07
CA VAL A 173 -0.86 1.43 4.29
C VAL A 173 -1.89 2.47 3.89
N HIS A 174 -3.14 2.27 4.30
CA HIS A 174 -4.22 3.24 4.10
C HIS A 174 -4.43 4.04 5.39
N ILE A 175 -4.37 5.36 5.27
CA ILE A 175 -4.47 6.30 6.41
C ILE A 175 -5.60 7.30 6.11
N PRO A 176 -6.83 6.97 6.51
CA PRO A 176 -8.00 7.80 6.22
C PRO A 176 -8.02 9.13 6.99
N THR A 177 -7.25 9.26 8.08
CA THR A 177 -7.19 10.51 8.88
C THR A 177 -6.33 11.61 8.25
N ILE A 178 -5.43 11.30 7.30
CA ILE A 178 -4.56 12.30 6.69
C ILE A 178 -5.31 13.01 5.56
N GLN A 179 -5.95 14.13 5.90
CA GLN A 179 -6.64 14.95 4.93
C GLN A 179 -5.66 15.96 4.31
N VAL A 180 -5.33 15.77 3.03
CA VAL A 180 -4.54 16.73 2.26
C VAL A 180 -5.39 17.35 1.15
N PRO A 181 -5.28 18.66 0.89
CA PRO A 181 -6.12 19.34 -0.10
C PRO A 181 -6.09 18.71 -1.50
N ALA A 182 -4.93 18.17 -1.92
CA ALA A 182 -4.77 17.49 -3.20
C ALA A 182 -5.56 16.18 -3.34
N CYS A 183 -6.05 15.63 -2.22
CA CYS A 183 -6.85 14.39 -2.20
C CYS A 183 -8.35 14.66 -2.04
N ASN A 184 -8.76 15.92 -1.94
CA ASN A 184 -10.15 16.26 -1.71
C ASN A 184 -11.01 15.99 -2.95
N MET A 185 -12.14 15.29 -2.77
CA MET A 185 -12.94 14.76 -3.89
C MET A 185 -13.56 15.85 -4.79
N SER A 186 -13.67 17.09 -4.33
CA SER A 186 -14.15 18.24 -5.11
C SER A 186 -13.22 18.64 -6.27
N THR A 187 -11.97 18.17 -6.30
CA THR A 187 -11.06 18.37 -7.44
C THR A 187 -11.23 17.33 -8.56
N ARG A 188 -12.06 16.29 -8.36
CA ARG A 188 -12.28 15.23 -9.38
C ARG A 188 -13.24 15.63 -10.50
N GLU A 189 -14.02 16.71 -10.36
CA GLU A 189 -15.01 17.13 -11.36
C GLU A 189 -14.49 18.15 -12.39
N ASN A 190 -13.28 18.71 -12.19
CA ASN A 190 -12.72 19.76 -13.05
C ASN A 190 -11.50 19.33 -13.88
N MET A 191 -11.31 18.02 -14.13
CA MET A 191 -10.21 17.53 -14.98
C MET A 191 -10.61 16.35 -15.87
#